data_AF-A0A819B7W8-F1
#
_entry.id   AF-A0A819B7W8-F1
#
_cell.length_a   1.000
_cell.length_b   1.000
_cell.length_c   1.000
_cell.angle_alpha   90.00
_cell.angle_beta   90.00
_cell.angle_gamma   90.00
#
_symmetry.space_group_name_H-M   'P 1'
#
loop_
_entity.id
_entity.type
_entity.pdbx_description
1 polymer ?
#
loop_
_entity_poly.entity_id
_entity_poly.type
_entity_poly.pdbx_seq_one_letter_code
_entity_poly.pdbx_strand_id
1 'polypeptide(L)'
;MFKRVLPDQHASIARCLGQIGYVNEKKGDLNVALDYYYQELTMEEQCLPFDHPKLSSDLYWIVDTYKKMGEHEKAIELCQNKLNIQQNRLGENHPRSARTLMIIANVLQKKDPNEAVKYYEKALSILENSTPPDYQTTSECLTCMTCLYGAYNMNEDALRCELKALDVNRTILSSDHIDIANNLRNIGISYREMNNPSEALRYFNESLSIYKVNYGSEHEKVKKVEADIATLNEEQPLPPSNMELFIPMINQLQHIFTSANAKLILTLPQIAVVGAQSAGKSSVLENIVGRDFLPRGGNMVTKRPLVLQLITSQGQEYAIFGHKPQQRFINYADVRVEIENDTKAVVREDMGVSNLPINLTIYSLHVVNLTLVDLPGMVKVPSQGQPPDIVKKIDDIILEYISNESCLILAVTLANIDILTSDALVMARSRDPMGKRTIGVLTKIDMMGKGHNARDVLLNKVVVLERGFIGVVLRGQRLDEYGRVSKELDIPTALEY
;
A
#
# COMPACT_ATOMS: atom_id res chain seq x y z
N MET A 1 18.60 51.43 5.02
CA MET A 1 18.16 51.71 3.63
C MET A 1 16.67 52.06 3.59
N PHE A 2 15.75 51.19 4.06
CA PHE A 2 14.30 51.46 4.03
C PHE A 2 13.83 52.74 4.76
N LYS A 3 14.35 53.05 5.96
CA LYS A 3 14.05 54.31 6.68
C LYS A 3 14.40 55.61 5.92
N ARG A 4 15.18 55.53 4.82
CA ARG A 4 15.52 56.70 3.99
C ARG A 4 14.60 56.87 2.77
N VAL A 5 13.80 55.87 2.44
CA VAL A 5 13.07 55.78 1.14
C VAL A 5 11.58 55.54 1.34
N LEU A 6 11.18 54.94 2.46
CA LEU A 6 9.79 54.67 2.79
C LEU A 6 9.32 55.60 3.91
N PRO A 7 8.00 55.90 3.98
CA PRO A 7 7.41 56.58 5.13
C PRO A 7 7.81 55.88 6.44
N ASP A 8 7.94 56.66 7.52
CA ASP A 8 8.36 56.14 8.82
C ASP A 8 7.44 55.04 9.35
N GLN A 9 6.20 54.96 8.87
CA GLN A 9 5.24 53.89 9.13
C GLN A 9 5.01 53.10 7.83
N HIS A 10 5.71 51.98 7.68
CA HIS A 10 5.59 51.12 6.51
C HIS A 10 5.85 49.65 6.89
N ALA A 11 5.00 48.73 6.39
CA ALA A 11 5.06 47.29 6.71
C ALA A 11 6.44 46.65 6.42
N SER A 12 7.14 47.10 5.39
CA SER A 12 8.53 46.67 5.10
C SER A 12 9.54 47.03 6.20
N ILE A 13 9.34 48.14 6.92
CA ILE A 13 10.18 48.53 8.06
C ILE A 13 9.87 47.62 9.25
N ALA A 14 8.58 47.36 9.51
CA ALA A 14 8.14 46.42 10.55
C ALA A 14 8.80 45.04 10.36
N ARG A 15 8.73 44.48 9.15
CA ARG A 15 9.40 43.22 8.82
C ARG A 15 10.90 43.24 9.08
N CYS A 16 11.57 44.37 8.84
CA CYS A 16 13.00 44.48 9.16
C CYS A 16 13.26 44.48 10.67
N LEU A 17 12.39 45.11 11.47
CA LEU A 17 12.47 45.06 12.93
C LEU A 17 12.32 43.63 13.44
N GLY A 18 11.36 42.86 12.93
CA GLY A 18 11.20 41.44 13.28
C GLY A 18 12.40 40.57 12.96
N GLN A 19 13.05 40.80 11.81
CA GLN A 19 14.28 40.10 11.45
C GLN A 19 15.44 40.48 12.38
N ILE A 20 15.53 41.74 12.80
CA ILE A 20 16.53 42.17 13.78
C ILE A 20 16.23 41.51 15.14
N GLY A 21 14.97 41.46 15.56
CA GLY A 21 14.55 40.73 16.76
C GLY A 21 15.00 39.27 16.73
N TYR A 22 14.72 38.56 15.64
CA TYR A 22 15.12 37.17 15.44
C TYR A 22 16.63 36.96 15.51
N VAL A 23 17.42 37.85 14.90
CA VAL A 23 18.89 37.76 14.95
C VAL A 23 19.41 37.95 16.38
N ASN A 24 18.85 38.89 17.15
CA ASN A 24 19.24 39.10 18.54
C ASN A 24 18.84 37.92 19.43
N GLU A 25 17.67 37.32 19.18
CA GLU A 25 17.24 36.12 19.87
C GLU A 25 18.23 34.96 19.65
N LYS A 26 18.70 34.77 18.41
CA LYS A 26 19.73 33.76 18.10
C LYS A 26 21.10 34.04 18.73
N LYS A 27 21.39 35.31 19.07
CA LYS A 27 22.59 35.69 19.82
C LYS A 27 22.43 35.51 21.33
N GLY A 28 21.22 35.29 21.82
CA GLY A 28 20.90 35.19 23.25
C GLY A 28 20.47 36.50 23.90
N ASP A 29 20.40 37.60 23.14
CA ASP A 29 20.03 38.93 23.63
C ASP A 29 18.49 39.09 23.69
N LEU A 30 17.83 38.29 24.54
CA LEU A 30 16.36 38.15 24.56
C LEU A 30 15.62 39.46 24.86
N ASN A 31 16.13 40.30 25.75
CA ASN A 31 15.54 41.61 26.05
C ASN A 31 15.57 42.56 24.85
N VAL A 32 16.66 42.54 24.08
CA VAL A 32 16.80 43.34 22.87
C VAL A 32 15.87 42.81 21.79
N ALA A 33 15.76 41.49 21.67
CA ALA A 33 14.80 40.86 20.76
C ALA A 33 13.35 41.27 21.05
N LEU A 34 12.94 41.25 22.33
CA LEU A 34 11.62 41.69 22.77
C LEU A 34 11.33 43.14 22.35
N ASP A 35 12.26 44.07 22.57
CA ASP A 35 12.09 45.48 22.19
C ASP A 35 11.81 45.62 20.69
N TYR A 36 12.58 44.91 19.85
CA TYR A 36 12.35 44.92 18.41
C TYR A 36 11.01 44.29 18.00
N TYR A 37 10.58 43.21 18.65
CA TYR A 37 9.28 42.60 18.36
C TYR A 37 8.11 43.49 18.80
N TYR A 38 8.22 44.21 19.92
CA TYR A 38 7.21 45.20 20.32
C TYR A 38 7.15 46.39 19.35
N GLN A 39 8.30 46.85 18.86
CA GLN A 39 8.34 47.89 17.84
C GLN A 39 7.73 47.44 16.51
N GLU A 40 7.97 46.19 16.09
CA GLU A 40 7.30 45.58 14.92
C GLU A 40 5.78 45.55 15.13
N LEU A 41 5.29 44.93 16.20
CA LEU A 41 3.86 44.81 16.48
C LEU A 41 3.17 46.18 16.53
N THR A 42 3.76 47.16 17.21
CA THR A 42 3.19 48.52 17.31
C THR A 42 3.06 49.17 15.93
N MET A 43 4.05 48.97 15.07
CA MET A 43 4.06 49.50 13.72
C MET A 43 3.03 48.78 12.82
N GLU A 44 2.91 47.46 12.96
CA GLU A 44 1.95 46.66 12.21
C GLU A 44 0.50 46.98 12.61
N GLU A 45 0.22 47.17 13.89
CA GLU A 45 -1.11 47.56 14.39
C GLU A 45 -1.57 48.93 13.87
N GLN A 46 -0.62 49.81 13.51
CA GLN A 46 -0.92 51.11 12.91
C GLN A 46 -1.13 51.02 11.39
N CYS A 47 -0.42 50.09 10.72
CA CYS A 47 -0.43 49.99 9.25
C CYS A 47 -1.46 48.99 8.70
N LEU A 48 -1.89 48.03 9.51
CA LEU A 48 -2.70 46.90 9.06
C LEU A 48 -4.09 46.89 9.71
N PRO A 49 -5.11 46.35 9.02
CA PRO A 49 -6.41 46.06 9.62
C PRO A 49 -6.26 45.18 10.87
N PHE A 50 -7.14 45.38 11.85
CA PHE A 50 -7.09 44.66 13.13
C PHE A 50 -7.22 43.13 12.97
N ASP A 51 -7.87 42.67 11.91
CA ASP A 51 -8.07 41.27 11.54
C ASP A 51 -6.96 40.70 10.63
N HIS A 52 -5.93 41.48 10.28
CA HIS A 52 -4.85 41.06 9.36
C HIS A 52 -3.88 39.97 9.90
N PRO A 53 -3.83 38.73 9.33
CA PRO A 53 -3.17 37.52 9.82
C PRO A 53 -1.80 37.68 10.52
N LYS A 54 -0.99 38.62 10.02
CA LYS A 54 0.36 38.90 10.49
C LYS A 54 0.46 39.35 11.95
N LEU A 55 -0.55 40.06 12.47
CA LEU A 55 -0.58 40.48 13.88
C LEU A 55 -0.56 39.32 14.87
N SER A 56 -0.95 38.10 14.46
CA SER A 56 -0.86 36.89 15.31
C SER A 56 0.55 36.31 15.29
N SER A 57 1.26 36.41 14.16
CA SER A 57 2.64 35.96 14.02
C SER A 57 3.57 36.81 14.90
N ASP A 58 3.35 38.12 14.96
CA ASP A 58 4.14 39.02 15.81
C ASP A 58 3.93 38.71 17.30
N LEU A 59 2.68 38.47 17.70
CA LEU A 59 2.36 38.04 19.06
C LEU A 59 3.06 36.74 19.42
N TYR A 60 3.12 35.78 18.49
CA TYR A 60 3.82 34.51 18.71
C TYR A 60 5.31 34.71 19.03
N TRP A 61 6.01 35.60 18.32
CA TRP A 61 7.44 35.85 18.56
C TRP A 61 7.71 36.45 19.94
N ILE A 62 6.89 37.42 20.37
CA ILE A 62 6.98 38.02 21.71
C ILE A 62 6.77 36.95 22.78
N VAL A 63 5.72 36.13 22.61
CA VAL A 63 5.36 35.06 23.56
C VAL A 63 6.44 33.98 23.61
N ASP A 64 6.99 33.56 22.47
CA ASP A 64 8.07 32.57 22.42
C ASP A 64 9.35 33.10 23.09
N THR A 65 9.62 34.41 22.96
CA THR A 65 10.75 35.06 23.65
C THR A 65 10.55 35.06 25.17
N TYR A 66 9.37 35.42 25.67
CA TYR A 66 9.05 35.31 27.11
C TYR A 66 9.15 33.87 27.62
N LYS A 67 8.69 32.90 26.82
CA LYS A 67 8.82 31.46 27.14
C LYS A 67 10.29 31.04 27.25
N LYS A 68 11.18 31.55 26.38
CA LYS A 68 12.64 31.31 26.47
C LYS A 68 13.28 31.96 27.69
N MET A 69 12.75 33.09 28.15
CA MET A 69 13.16 33.76 29.39
C MET A 69 12.62 33.08 30.66
N GLY A 70 11.69 32.12 30.53
CA GLY A 70 10.99 31.48 31.66
C GLY A 70 9.85 32.32 32.24
N GLU A 71 9.49 33.45 31.62
CA GLU A 71 8.44 34.36 32.09
C GLU A 71 7.05 33.94 31.54
N HIS A 72 6.63 32.71 31.88
CA HIS A 72 5.40 32.12 31.36
C HIS A 72 4.14 32.89 31.75
N GLU A 73 4.08 33.45 32.96
CA GLU A 73 2.94 34.22 33.44
C GLU A 73 2.72 35.49 32.61
N LYS A 74 3.79 36.22 32.27
CA LYS A 74 3.69 37.43 31.43
C LYS A 74 3.25 37.09 30.01
N ALA A 75 3.73 35.98 29.46
CA ALA A 75 3.30 35.48 28.16
C ALA A 75 1.79 35.19 28.13
N ILE A 76 1.27 34.51 29.16
CA ILE A 76 -0.16 34.19 29.27
C ILE A 76 -0.99 35.47 29.45
N GLU A 77 -0.56 36.39 30.31
CA GLU A 77 -1.25 37.66 30.54
C GLU A 77 -1.37 38.48 29.24
N LEU A 78 -0.28 38.57 28.47
CA LEU A 78 -0.26 39.24 27.18
C LEU A 78 -1.27 38.61 26.20
N CYS A 79 -1.29 37.28 26.10
CA CYS A 79 -2.24 36.57 25.25
C CYS A 79 -3.69 36.75 25.71
N GLN A 80 -3.96 36.72 27.01
CA GLN A 80 -5.31 36.92 27.56
C GLN A 80 -5.82 38.34 27.28
N ASN A 81 -4.97 39.35 27.46
CA ASN A 81 -5.30 40.74 27.12
C ASN A 81 -5.61 40.88 25.64
N LYS A 82 -4.78 40.30 24.75
CA LYS A 82 -5.01 40.34 23.31
C LYS A 82 -6.29 39.59 22.91
N LEU A 83 -6.53 38.42 23.50
CA LEU A 83 -7.73 37.62 23.26
C LEU A 83 -8.99 38.39 23.66
N ASN A 84 -9.00 39.04 24.83
CA ASN A 84 -10.14 39.85 25.27
C ASN A 84 -10.43 41.00 24.29
N ILE A 85 -9.40 41.71 23.82
CA ILE A 85 -9.57 42.77 22.82
C ILE A 85 -10.12 42.20 21.50
N GLN A 86 -9.62 41.04 21.06
CA GLN A 86 -10.09 40.37 19.84
C GLN A 86 -11.54 39.93 19.95
N GLN A 87 -11.93 39.29 21.06
CA GLN A 87 -13.30 38.83 21.29
C GLN A 87 -14.27 40.01 21.34
N ASN A 88 -13.89 41.13 21.96
CA ASN A 88 -14.73 42.34 22.02
C ASN A 88 -14.89 43.03 20.65
N ARG A 89 -13.88 42.97 19.78
CA ARG A 89 -13.90 43.67 18.48
C ARG A 89 -14.41 42.82 17.32
N LEU A 90 -14.07 41.54 17.30
CA LEU A 90 -14.31 40.62 16.17
C LEU A 90 -15.34 39.53 16.51
N GLY A 91 -15.75 39.43 17.77
CA GLY A 91 -16.60 38.34 18.27
C GLY A 91 -15.80 37.13 18.74
N GLU A 92 -16.44 36.30 19.58
CA GLU A 92 -15.79 35.16 20.23
C GLU A 92 -15.31 34.08 19.24
N ASN A 93 -16.03 33.90 18.14
CA ASN A 93 -15.80 32.84 17.16
C ASN A 93 -14.95 33.28 15.95
N HIS A 94 -14.19 34.37 16.08
CA HIS A 94 -13.30 34.79 15.00
C HIS A 94 -12.04 33.88 14.92
N PRO A 95 -11.57 33.46 13.74
CA PRO A 95 -10.36 32.63 13.58
C PRO A 95 -9.09 33.20 14.26
N ARG A 96 -9.04 34.52 14.46
CA ARG A 96 -7.96 35.17 15.21
C ARG A 96 -7.96 34.84 16.70
N SER A 97 -9.13 34.73 17.30
CA SER A 97 -9.27 34.27 18.68
C SER A 97 -8.72 32.85 18.80
N ALA A 98 -8.98 31.98 17.81
CA ALA A 98 -8.43 30.62 17.76
C ALA A 98 -6.89 30.60 17.70
N ARG A 99 -6.26 31.42 16.84
CA ARG A 99 -4.79 31.53 16.81
C ARG A 99 -4.20 31.97 18.16
N THR A 100 -4.82 32.94 18.82
CA THR A 100 -4.36 33.39 20.15
C THR A 100 -4.54 32.28 21.20
N LEU A 101 -5.64 31.53 21.17
CA LEU A 101 -5.85 30.36 22.03
C LEU A 101 -4.78 29.27 21.81
N MET A 102 -4.39 29.00 20.55
CA MET A 102 -3.30 28.07 20.22
C MET A 102 -1.95 28.53 20.81
N ILE A 103 -1.68 29.84 20.80
CA ILE A 103 -0.47 30.40 21.41
C ILE A 103 -0.49 30.20 22.93
N ILE A 104 -1.63 30.45 23.59
CA ILE A 104 -1.80 30.18 25.04
C ILE A 104 -1.54 28.71 25.34
N ALA A 105 -2.12 27.80 24.56
CA ALA A 105 -1.93 26.36 24.72
C ALA A 105 -0.44 25.96 24.56
N ASN A 106 0.27 26.56 23.60
CA ASN A 106 1.71 26.31 23.41
C ASN A 106 2.56 26.72 24.63
N VAL A 107 2.20 27.82 25.30
CA VAL A 107 2.88 28.26 26.53
C VAL A 107 2.56 27.31 27.69
N LEU A 108 1.31 26.87 27.80
CA LEU A 108 0.84 26.00 28.89
C LEU A 108 1.31 24.56 28.76
N GLN A 109 1.61 24.06 27.56
CA GLN A 109 1.92 22.64 27.28
C GLN A 109 2.90 22.00 28.26
N LYS A 110 3.93 22.72 28.74
CA LYS A 110 4.92 22.18 29.71
C LYS A 110 4.48 22.30 31.17
N LYS A 111 3.61 23.25 31.50
CA LYS A 111 3.20 23.57 32.88
C LYS A 111 1.93 22.82 33.27
N ASP A 112 0.92 22.85 32.39
CA ASP A 112 -0.36 22.17 32.55
C ASP A 112 -0.87 21.68 31.19
N PRO A 113 -0.59 20.42 30.81
CA PRO A 113 -0.99 19.89 29.52
C PRO A 113 -2.51 19.73 29.40
N ASN A 114 -3.21 19.44 30.49
CA ASN A 114 -4.66 19.28 30.47
C ASN A 114 -5.34 20.61 30.19
N GLU A 115 -4.83 21.70 30.77
CA GLU A 115 -5.33 23.03 30.45
C GLU A 115 -4.98 23.43 29.02
N ALA A 116 -3.78 23.09 28.52
CA ALA A 116 -3.40 23.32 27.13
C ALA A 116 -4.35 22.61 26.13
N VAL A 117 -4.77 21.37 26.41
CA VAL A 117 -5.75 20.65 25.60
C VAL A 117 -7.06 21.44 25.49
N LYS A 118 -7.60 21.96 26.61
CA LYS A 118 -8.85 22.74 26.59
C LYS A 118 -8.75 23.97 25.69
N TYR A 119 -7.61 24.66 25.69
CA TYR A 119 -7.37 25.81 24.82
C TYR A 119 -7.29 25.39 23.34
N TYR A 120 -6.63 24.28 23.03
CA TYR A 120 -6.61 23.75 21.66
C TYR A 120 -7.99 23.29 21.19
N GLU A 121 -8.76 22.59 22.01
CA GLU A 121 -10.12 22.16 21.68
C GLU A 121 -11.04 23.37 21.43
N LYS A 122 -10.93 24.41 22.26
CA LYS A 122 -11.66 25.65 22.04
C LYS A 122 -11.25 26.32 20.73
N ALA A 123 -9.96 26.38 20.43
CA ALA A 123 -9.46 26.91 19.16
C ALA A 123 -9.99 26.11 17.96
N LEU A 124 -9.91 24.78 18.02
CA LEU A 124 -10.40 23.88 16.98
C LEU A 124 -11.91 24.06 16.74
N SER A 125 -12.70 24.17 17.82
CA SER A 125 -14.15 24.40 17.71
C SER A 125 -14.51 25.72 17.01
N ILE A 126 -13.70 26.76 17.20
CA ILE A 126 -13.89 28.05 16.52
C ILE A 126 -13.55 27.91 15.03
N LEU A 127 -12.47 27.20 14.70
CA LEU A 127 -11.99 27.02 13.33
C LEU A 127 -12.90 26.10 12.51
N GLU A 128 -13.38 24.99 13.08
CA GLU A 128 -14.33 24.07 12.43
C GLU A 128 -15.67 24.75 12.12
N ASN A 129 -16.09 25.71 12.95
CA ASN A 129 -17.32 26.47 12.77
C ASN A 129 -17.14 27.80 11.99
N SER A 130 -15.93 28.12 11.55
CA SER A 130 -15.70 29.37 10.81
C SER A 130 -16.31 29.29 9.41
N THR A 131 -16.89 30.39 8.92
CA THR A 131 -17.44 30.48 7.57
C THR A 131 -16.75 31.62 6.81
N PRO A 132 -15.95 31.34 5.76
CA PRO A 132 -15.57 30.02 5.27
C PRO A 132 -14.66 29.25 6.24
N PRO A 133 -14.54 27.91 6.10
CA PRO A 133 -13.64 27.11 6.92
C PRO A 133 -12.17 27.53 6.74
N ASP A 134 -11.47 27.76 7.84
CA ASP A 134 -10.03 28.06 7.85
C ASP A 134 -9.22 26.76 7.93
N TYR A 135 -9.11 26.06 6.80
CA TYR A 135 -8.42 24.77 6.71
C TYR A 135 -6.94 24.85 7.11
N GLN A 136 -6.26 25.95 6.78
CA GLN A 136 -4.84 26.10 7.08
C GLN A 136 -4.60 26.20 8.58
N THR A 137 -5.31 27.11 9.28
CA THR A 137 -5.16 27.23 10.73
C THR A 137 -5.70 25.99 11.46
N THR A 138 -6.72 25.31 10.90
CA THR A 138 -7.22 24.02 11.43
C THR A 138 -6.14 22.95 11.42
N SER A 139 -5.42 22.80 10.30
CA SER A 139 -4.33 21.84 10.16
C SER A 139 -3.17 22.13 11.12
N GLU A 140 -2.80 23.41 11.28
CA GLU A 140 -1.81 23.85 12.26
C GLU A 140 -2.24 23.50 13.70
N CYS A 141 -3.50 23.76 14.06
CA CYS A 141 -4.06 23.43 15.37
C CYS A 141 -3.98 21.93 15.65
N LEU A 142 -4.42 21.09 14.71
CA LEU A 142 -4.38 19.64 14.84
C LEU A 142 -2.94 19.13 14.97
N THR A 143 -2.00 19.70 14.22
CA THR A 143 -0.56 19.35 14.32
C THR A 143 0.00 19.69 15.70
N CYS A 144 -0.35 20.85 16.26
CA CYS A 144 0.04 21.20 17.63
C CYS A 144 -0.54 20.25 18.67
N MET A 145 -1.81 19.85 18.52
CA MET A 145 -2.46 18.86 19.40
C MET A 145 -1.79 17.50 19.30
N THR A 146 -1.44 17.03 18.10
CA THR A 146 -0.68 15.81 17.88
C THR A 146 0.65 15.83 18.63
N CYS A 147 1.43 16.91 18.50
CA CYS A 147 2.69 17.06 19.22
C CYS A 147 2.49 17.06 20.75
N LEU A 148 1.40 17.64 21.24
CA LEU A 148 1.04 17.62 22.65
C LEU A 148 0.72 16.19 23.11
N TYR A 149 -0.21 15.51 22.45
CA TYR A 149 -0.60 14.16 22.81
C TYR A 149 0.58 13.17 22.74
N GLY A 150 1.43 13.27 21.70
CA GLY A 150 2.64 12.47 21.58
C GLY A 150 3.64 12.69 22.72
N ALA A 151 3.83 13.94 23.17
CA ALA A 151 4.73 14.25 24.30
C ALA A 151 4.27 13.64 25.64
N TYR A 152 2.98 13.33 25.77
CA TYR A 152 2.38 12.73 26.96
C TYR A 152 1.94 11.26 26.75
N ASN A 153 2.42 10.60 25.69
CA ASN A 153 2.11 9.22 25.33
C ASN A 153 0.60 8.92 25.16
N MET A 154 -0.19 9.93 24.80
CA MET A 154 -1.61 9.80 24.47
C MET A 154 -1.76 9.44 22.99
N ASN A 155 -1.25 8.26 22.61
CA ASN A 155 -1.08 7.88 21.20
C ASN A 155 -2.40 7.85 20.43
N GLU A 156 -3.51 7.40 21.04
CA GLU A 156 -4.82 7.31 20.38
C GLU A 156 -5.38 8.69 20.00
N ASP A 157 -5.25 9.67 20.90
CA ASP A 157 -5.67 11.04 20.64
C ASP A 157 -4.76 11.72 19.61
N ALA A 158 -3.45 11.45 19.66
CA ALA A 158 -2.50 11.91 18.65
C ALA A 158 -2.87 11.40 17.25
N LEU A 159 -3.14 10.10 17.12
CA LEU A 159 -3.58 9.47 15.87
C LEU A 159 -4.88 10.07 15.35
N ARG A 160 -5.85 10.31 16.24
CA ARG A 160 -7.13 10.94 15.86
C ARG A 160 -6.93 12.34 15.31
N CYS A 161 -6.05 13.14 15.92
CA CYS A 161 -5.69 14.47 15.43
C CYS A 161 -4.96 14.41 14.09
N GLU A 162 -4.05 13.45 13.90
CA GLU A 162 -3.30 13.29 12.65
C GLU A 162 -4.18 12.87 11.47
N LEU A 163 -5.12 11.94 11.68
CA LEU A 163 -6.08 11.53 10.66
C LEU A 163 -6.96 12.70 10.23
N LYS A 164 -7.47 13.48 11.18
CA LYS A 164 -8.20 14.72 10.86
C LYS A 164 -7.33 15.73 10.10
N ALA A 165 -6.07 15.90 10.49
CA ALA A 165 -5.16 16.83 9.82
C ALA A 165 -4.87 16.39 8.38
N LEU A 166 -4.71 15.10 8.15
CA LEU A 166 -4.56 14.52 6.82
C LEU A 166 -5.80 14.79 5.95
N ASP A 167 -7.00 14.59 6.49
CA ASP A 167 -8.25 14.85 5.77
C ASP A 167 -8.37 16.33 5.39
N VAL A 168 -8.08 17.25 6.32
CA VAL A 168 -8.05 18.68 6.05
C VAL A 168 -7.03 19.03 4.97
N ASN A 169 -5.80 18.55 5.09
CA ASN A 169 -4.72 18.81 4.13
C ASN A 169 -5.03 18.25 2.74
N ARG A 170 -5.73 17.12 2.63
CA ARG A 170 -6.20 16.57 1.34
C ARG A 170 -7.24 17.45 0.64
N THR A 171 -7.94 18.35 1.36
CA THR A 171 -8.90 19.27 0.74
C THR A 171 -8.23 20.50 0.12
N ILE A 172 -7.08 20.93 0.65
CA ILE A 172 -6.40 22.16 0.25
C ILE A 172 -5.11 21.95 -0.57
N LEU A 173 -4.47 20.78 -0.44
CA LEU A 173 -3.17 20.50 -1.05
C LEU A 173 -3.29 19.42 -2.14
N SER A 174 -2.36 19.44 -3.10
CA SER A 174 -2.23 18.37 -4.08
C SER A 174 -1.82 17.05 -3.41
N SER A 175 -2.19 15.91 -4.00
CA SER A 175 -1.94 14.58 -3.42
C SER A 175 -0.46 14.25 -3.21
N ASP A 176 0.43 14.92 -3.94
CA ASP A 176 1.88 14.80 -3.86
C ASP A 176 2.52 15.84 -2.92
N HIS A 177 1.73 16.64 -2.19
CA HIS A 177 2.29 17.67 -1.32
C HIS A 177 3.07 17.08 -0.14
N ILE A 178 4.19 17.72 0.20
CA ILE A 178 5.11 17.29 1.26
C ILE A 178 4.41 17.20 2.63
N ASP A 179 3.44 18.07 2.90
CA ASP A 179 2.71 18.05 4.16
C ASP A 179 1.83 16.81 4.30
N ILE A 180 1.22 16.32 3.21
CA ILE A 180 0.50 15.04 3.20
C ILE A 180 1.48 13.90 3.55
N ALA A 181 2.69 13.91 2.98
CA ALA A 181 3.72 12.93 3.31
C ALA A 181 4.13 13.00 4.80
N ASN A 182 4.25 14.21 5.36
CA ASN A 182 4.54 14.40 6.79
C ASN A 182 3.41 13.85 7.67
N ASN A 183 2.14 14.12 7.32
CA ASN A 183 0.98 13.56 8.04
C ASN A 183 1.00 12.03 8.03
N LEU A 184 1.14 11.43 6.84
CA LEU A 184 1.19 9.97 6.67
C LEU A 184 2.35 9.35 7.47
N ARG A 185 3.53 9.98 7.46
CA ARG A 185 4.66 9.50 8.26
C ARG A 185 4.35 9.52 9.76
N ASN A 186 3.75 10.60 10.25
CA ASN A 186 3.43 10.73 11.67
C ASN A 186 2.35 9.72 12.08
N ILE A 187 1.34 9.49 11.23
CA ILE A 187 0.35 8.40 11.42
C ILE A 187 1.04 7.04 11.50
N GLY A 188 2.03 6.79 10.63
CA GLY A 188 2.86 5.58 10.69
C GLY A 188 3.60 5.43 12.02
N ILE A 189 4.15 6.52 12.56
CA ILE A 189 4.78 6.53 13.89
C ILE A 189 3.76 6.23 14.98
N SER A 190 2.60 6.90 14.97
CA SER A 190 1.53 6.66 15.95
C SER A 190 1.10 5.20 15.98
N TYR A 191 0.92 4.55 14.82
CA TYR A 191 0.63 3.12 14.75
C TYR A 191 1.77 2.23 15.23
N ARG A 192 3.02 2.62 14.99
CA ARG A 192 4.20 1.91 15.54
C ARG A 192 4.20 1.95 17.06
N GLU A 193 4.00 3.12 17.66
CA GLU A 193 3.94 3.28 19.13
C GLU A 193 2.74 2.53 19.76
N MET A 194 1.68 2.27 18.99
CA MET A 194 0.54 1.43 19.38
C MET A 194 0.76 -0.08 19.16
N ASN A 195 1.96 -0.51 18.73
CA ASN A 195 2.23 -1.90 18.34
C ASN A 195 1.32 -2.42 17.21
N ASN A 196 0.97 -1.56 16.24
CA ASN A 196 0.26 -1.95 15.02
C ASN A 196 1.16 -1.79 13.77
N PRO A 197 2.11 -2.72 13.55
CA PRO A 197 3.13 -2.61 12.52
C PRO A 197 2.56 -2.68 11.09
N SER A 198 1.44 -3.39 10.88
CA SER A 198 0.82 -3.52 9.55
C SER A 198 0.29 -2.19 9.04
N GLU A 199 -0.44 -1.46 9.89
CA GLU A 199 -0.90 -0.12 9.56
C GLU A 199 0.27 0.86 9.48
N ALA A 200 1.24 0.78 10.39
CA ALA A 200 2.43 1.62 10.35
C ALA A 200 3.17 1.49 9.00
N LEU A 201 3.42 0.27 8.54
CA LEU A 201 4.05 0.00 7.24
C LEU A 201 3.22 0.53 6.07
N ARG A 202 1.88 0.43 6.11
CA ARG A 202 1.01 0.99 5.06
C ARG A 202 1.22 2.49 4.91
N TYR A 203 1.16 3.22 6.03
CA TYR A 203 1.32 4.67 6.05
C TYR A 203 2.75 5.13 5.74
N PHE A 204 3.77 4.40 6.21
CA PHE A 204 5.16 4.69 5.84
C PHE A 204 5.43 4.49 4.36
N ASN A 205 4.88 3.45 3.73
CA ASN A 205 5.03 3.24 2.29
C ASN A 205 4.32 4.33 1.46
N GLU A 206 3.11 4.75 1.88
CA GLU A 206 2.39 5.87 1.23
C GLU A 206 3.21 7.16 1.34
N SER A 207 3.71 7.49 2.54
CA SER A 207 4.59 8.66 2.77
C SER A 207 5.88 8.60 1.94
N LEU A 208 6.52 7.42 1.88
CA LEU A 208 7.76 7.19 1.14
C LEU A 208 7.57 7.47 -0.35
N SER A 209 6.45 7.04 -0.93
CA SER A 209 6.14 7.26 -2.34
C SER A 209 6.12 8.76 -2.69
N ILE A 210 5.51 9.59 -1.83
CA ILE A 210 5.41 11.04 -2.03
C ILE A 210 6.76 11.71 -1.81
N TYR A 211 7.51 11.33 -0.77
CA TYR A 211 8.85 11.89 -0.55
C TYR A 211 9.83 11.57 -1.67
N LYS A 212 9.78 10.37 -2.24
CA LYS A 212 10.63 9.99 -3.39
C LYS A 212 10.35 10.83 -4.62
N VAL A 213 9.07 11.13 -4.89
CA VAL A 213 8.68 12.02 -6.00
C VAL A 213 9.19 13.45 -5.79
N ASN A 214 9.09 14.00 -4.57
CA ASN A 214 9.43 15.41 -4.31
C ASN A 214 10.93 15.67 -4.12
N TYR A 215 11.64 14.76 -3.45
CA TYR A 215 13.03 15.00 -3.03
C TYR A 215 14.05 14.06 -3.67
N GLY A 216 13.61 12.99 -4.33
CA GLY A 216 14.48 11.93 -4.84
C GLY A 216 14.99 10.97 -3.76
N SER A 217 15.51 9.82 -4.19
CA SER A 217 15.84 8.68 -3.31
C SER A 217 16.94 8.97 -2.26
N GLU A 218 17.83 9.93 -2.52
CA GLU A 218 18.99 10.19 -1.65
C GLU A 218 18.70 11.15 -0.49
N HIS A 219 17.51 11.76 -0.45
CA HIS A 219 17.18 12.79 0.53
C HIS A 219 17.05 12.23 1.95
N GLU A 220 17.48 13.00 2.96
CA GLU A 220 17.48 12.59 4.37
C GLU A 220 16.09 12.13 4.86
N LYS A 221 15.02 12.82 4.45
CA LYS A 221 13.64 12.42 4.79
C LYS A 221 13.25 11.06 4.21
N VAL A 222 13.68 10.72 3.00
CA VAL A 222 13.44 9.41 2.38
C VAL A 222 14.17 8.33 3.18
N LYS A 223 15.45 8.57 3.48
CA LYS A 223 16.27 7.65 4.30
C LYS A 223 15.70 7.43 5.70
N LYS A 224 15.11 8.46 6.33
CA LYS A 224 14.43 8.32 7.62
C LYS A 224 13.22 7.40 7.54
N VAL A 225 12.37 7.54 6.53
CA VAL A 225 11.20 6.66 6.37
C VAL A 225 11.65 5.23 5.99
N GLU A 226 12.67 5.09 5.16
CA GLU A 226 13.25 3.76 4.86
C GLU A 226 13.83 3.10 6.11
N ALA A 227 14.47 3.87 6.99
CA ALA A 227 14.91 3.38 8.29
C ALA A 227 13.73 3.01 9.19
N ASP A 228 12.67 3.83 9.27
CA ASP A 228 11.46 3.50 10.05
C ASP A 228 10.81 2.18 9.57
N ILE A 229 10.79 1.95 8.25
CA ILE A 229 10.31 0.70 7.63
C ILE A 229 11.26 -0.46 7.95
N ALA A 230 12.58 -0.25 7.86
CA ALA A 230 13.58 -1.27 8.16
C ALA A 230 13.50 -1.71 9.63
N THR A 231 13.42 -0.76 10.56
CA THR A 231 13.25 -1.03 12.00
C THR A 231 11.99 -1.85 12.25
N LEU A 232 10.86 -1.50 11.63
CA LEU A 232 9.64 -2.31 11.75
C LEU A 232 9.80 -3.71 11.17
N ASN A 233 10.53 -3.86 10.08
CA ASN A 233 10.83 -5.17 9.48
C ASN A 233 11.87 -5.98 10.27
N GLU A 234 12.67 -5.36 11.13
CA GLU A 234 13.68 -6.00 11.98
C GLU A 234 13.15 -6.33 13.40
N GLU A 235 12.36 -5.44 14.00
CA GLU A 235 11.66 -5.64 15.28
C GLU A 235 10.54 -6.68 15.17
N GLN A 236 10.11 -6.95 13.94
CA GLN A 236 9.42 -8.17 13.57
C GLN A 236 10.49 -9.19 13.09
N PRO A 237 10.89 -10.25 13.84
CA PRO A 237 10.92 -11.52 13.12
C PRO A 237 9.49 -11.63 12.60
N LEU A 238 9.28 -11.49 11.27
CA LEU A 238 7.96 -11.50 10.65
C LEU A 238 7.05 -12.36 11.52
N PRO A 239 6.06 -11.80 12.26
CA PRO A 239 5.13 -12.64 12.97
C PRO A 239 4.58 -13.52 11.86
N PRO A 240 4.72 -14.85 11.97
CA PRO A 240 4.40 -15.76 10.89
C PRO A 240 3.00 -15.38 10.43
N SER A 241 2.94 -14.72 9.28
CA SER A 241 1.76 -14.01 8.78
C SER A 241 0.60 -14.95 8.98
N ASN A 242 -0.38 -14.75 9.88
CA ASN A 242 -1.28 -15.78 10.45
C ASN A 242 -1.33 -17.16 9.73
N MET A 243 -1.48 -17.20 8.40
CA MET A 243 -0.95 -18.26 7.51
C MET A 243 0.32 -19.04 7.92
N GLU A 244 1.47 -18.51 8.36
CA GLU A 244 2.67 -19.33 8.65
C GLU A 244 2.54 -20.16 9.95
N LEU A 245 1.68 -19.74 10.90
CA LEU A 245 1.25 -20.60 12.02
C LEU A 245 0.18 -21.61 11.57
N PHE A 246 -0.64 -21.22 10.59
CA PHE A 246 -1.70 -22.05 10.03
C PHE A 246 -1.19 -23.09 9.01
N ILE A 247 -0.15 -22.83 8.23
CA ILE A 247 0.34 -23.67 7.13
C ILE A 247 0.90 -25.01 7.65
N PRO A 248 1.75 -25.05 8.69
CA PRO A 248 2.17 -26.32 9.29
C PRO A 248 0.99 -27.10 9.87
N MET A 249 0.03 -26.40 10.48
CA MET A 249 -1.18 -26.98 11.07
C MET A 249 -2.13 -27.54 9.99
N ILE A 250 -2.30 -26.81 8.89
CA ILE A 250 -3.06 -27.17 7.68
C ILE A 250 -2.41 -28.36 7.00
N ASN A 251 -1.08 -28.35 6.83
CA ASN A 251 -0.34 -29.43 6.20
C ASN A 251 -0.40 -30.70 7.06
N GLN A 252 -0.34 -30.56 8.39
CA GLN A 252 -0.58 -31.68 9.31
C GLN A 252 -2.01 -32.20 9.20
N LEU A 253 -3.03 -31.32 9.18
CA LEU A 253 -4.42 -31.72 9.00
C LEU A 253 -4.65 -32.42 7.66
N GLN A 254 -4.17 -31.86 6.55
CA GLN A 254 -4.26 -32.46 5.22
C GLN A 254 -3.57 -33.83 5.17
N HIS A 255 -2.40 -33.98 5.79
CA HIS A 255 -1.68 -35.26 5.85
C HIS A 255 -2.43 -36.30 6.70
N ILE A 256 -3.01 -35.89 7.85
CA ILE A 256 -3.85 -36.77 8.69
C ILE A 256 -5.11 -37.21 7.92
N PHE A 257 -5.79 -36.30 7.22
CA PHE A 257 -7.01 -36.66 6.47
C PHE A 257 -6.72 -37.53 5.23
N THR A 258 -5.60 -37.28 4.54
CA THR A 258 -5.16 -38.10 3.40
C THR A 258 -4.78 -39.51 3.86
N SER A 259 -4.12 -39.65 5.01
CA SER A 259 -3.74 -40.95 5.58
C SER A 259 -4.90 -41.70 6.24
N ALA A 260 -5.91 -40.99 6.76
CA ALA A 260 -7.10 -41.57 7.40
C ALA A 260 -8.25 -41.90 6.41
N ASN A 261 -8.07 -41.63 5.11
CA ASN A 261 -9.10 -41.83 4.07
C ASN A 261 -10.44 -41.12 4.38
N ALA A 262 -10.37 -40.03 5.15
CA ALA A 262 -11.53 -39.29 5.64
C ALA A 262 -11.71 -38.00 4.84
N LYS A 263 -12.88 -37.82 4.21
CA LYS A 263 -13.25 -36.61 3.46
C LYS A 263 -13.61 -35.47 4.42
N LEU A 264 -12.62 -34.71 4.88
CA LEU A 264 -12.85 -33.41 5.49
C LEU A 264 -12.24 -32.33 4.58
N ILE A 265 -13.12 -31.58 3.91
CA ILE A 265 -12.73 -30.50 3.00
C ILE A 265 -12.46 -29.26 3.87
N LEU A 266 -11.21 -29.07 4.30
CA LEU A 266 -10.79 -27.76 4.83
C LEU A 266 -10.67 -26.79 3.64
N THR A 267 -11.68 -25.95 3.46
CA THR A 267 -11.80 -24.97 2.36
C THR A 267 -10.89 -23.77 2.60
N LEU A 268 -9.60 -23.94 2.35
CA LEU A 268 -8.70 -22.81 2.18
C LEU A 268 -9.05 -22.08 0.87
N PRO A 269 -8.84 -20.76 0.78
CA PRO A 269 -8.95 -20.07 -0.49
C PRO A 269 -7.85 -20.57 -1.43
N GLN A 270 -8.25 -21.41 -2.40
CA GLN A 270 -7.37 -21.97 -3.43
C GLN A 270 -7.58 -21.21 -4.73
N ILE A 271 -6.52 -21.00 -5.50
CA ILE A 271 -6.62 -20.44 -6.86
C ILE A 271 -6.52 -21.57 -7.88
N ALA A 272 -7.63 -21.90 -8.54
CA ALA A 272 -7.65 -22.87 -9.63
C ALA A 272 -7.34 -22.18 -10.96
N VAL A 273 -6.31 -22.65 -11.66
CA VAL A 273 -5.92 -22.13 -12.98
C VAL A 273 -6.63 -22.91 -14.07
N VAL A 274 -7.55 -22.24 -14.78
CA VAL A 274 -8.39 -22.85 -15.81
C VAL A 274 -8.08 -22.20 -17.16
N GLY A 275 -8.04 -23.02 -18.20
CA GLY A 275 -7.90 -22.53 -19.57
C GLY A 275 -7.56 -23.62 -20.58
N ALA A 276 -7.75 -23.29 -21.86
CA ALA A 276 -7.48 -24.19 -22.97
C ALA A 276 -6.04 -24.73 -22.94
N GLN A 277 -5.83 -25.87 -23.59
CA GLN A 277 -4.49 -26.36 -23.88
C GLN A 277 -3.68 -25.26 -24.57
N SER A 278 -2.43 -25.06 -24.14
CA SER A 278 -1.51 -24.03 -24.68
C SER A 278 -1.92 -22.57 -24.46
N ALA A 279 -2.92 -22.29 -23.61
CA ALA A 279 -3.29 -20.95 -23.19
C ALA A 279 -2.24 -20.25 -22.31
N GLY A 280 -1.13 -20.92 -21.95
CA GLY A 280 -0.07 -20.33 -21.13
C GLY A 280 -0.21 -20.51 -19.61
N LYS A 281 -1.12 -21.38 -19.14
CA LYS A 281 -1.33 -21.69 -17.70
C LYS A 281 -0.03 -21.96 -16.96
N SER A 282 0.75 -22.93 -17.43
CA SER A 282 2.02 -23.32 -16.83
C SER A 282 3.03 -22.16 -16.82
N SER A 283 3.07 -21.34 -17.86
CA SER A 283 3.95 -20.17 -17.92
C SER A 283 3.52 -19.05 -16.96
N VAL A 284 2.22 -18.86 -16.74
CA VAL A 284 1.69 -17.95 -15.72
C VAL A 284 2.15 -18.43 -14.34
N LEU A 285 2.07 -19.72 -14.06
CA LEU A 285 2.54 -20.31 -12.80
C LEU A 285 4.06 -20.20 -12.62
N GLU A 286 4.84 -20.51 -13.65
CA GLU A 286 6.31 -20.36 -13.62
C GLU A 286 6.72 -18.90 -13.39
N ASN A 287 5.97 -17.92 -13.91
CA ASN A 287 6.21 -16.51 -13.65
C ASN A 287 5.86 -16.09 -12.21
N ILE A 288 4.80 -16.65 -11.62
CA ILE A 288 4.46 -16.42 -10.20
C ILE A 288 5.58 -16.95 -9.28
N VAL A 289 6.17 -18.08 -9.63
CA VAL A 289 7.29 -18.69 -8.88
C VAL A 289 8.65 -18.07 -9.24
N GLY A 290 8.78 -17.48 -10.43
CA GLY A 290 10.03 -16.94 -10.97
C GLY A 290 11.02 -18.00 -11.47
N ARG A 291 10.59 -19.27 -11.59
CA ARG A 291 11.44 -20.42 -11.91
C ARG A 291 10.76 -21.35 -12.91
N ASP A 292 11.58 -22.02 -13.72
CA ASP A 292 11.14 -23.01 -14.70
C ASP A 292 11.14 -24.41 -14.05
N PHE A 293 9.97 -24.94 -13.68
CA PHE A 293 9.85 -26.22 -12.96
C PHE A 293 8.72 -27.11 -13.49
N LEU A 294 7.84 -26.58 -14.35
CA LEU A 294 6.77 -27.38 -14.93
C LEU A 294 7.29 -28.14 -16.16
N PRO A 295 6.74 -29.32 -16.47
CA PRO A 295 7.09 -30.08 -17.68
C PRO A 295 6.87 -29.25 -18.95
N ARG A 296 7.63 -29.54 -20.01
CA ARG A 296 7.50 -28.88 -21.32
C ARG A 296 7.39 -29.93 -22.42
N GLY A 297 6.43 -29.77 -23.33
CA GLY A 297 6.24 -30.68 -24.46
C GLY A 297 5.14 -30.23 -25.43
N GLY A 298 5.13 -30.82 -26.63
CA GLY A 298 4.12 -30.55 -27.67
C GLY A 298 2.75 -31.19 -27.38
N ASN A 299 2.70 -32.18 -26.50
CA ASN A 299 1.48 -32.82 -26.02
C ASN A 299 1.00 -32.15 -24.71
N MET A 300 -0.19 -32.51 -24.21
CA MET A 300 -0.75 -31.97 -22.97
C MET A 300 0.25 -32.07 -21.81
N VAL A 301 0.66 -30.91 -21.29
CA VAL A 301 1.68 -30.75 -20.25
C VAL A 301 1.17 -31.24 -18.89
N THR A 302 0.06 -30.66 -18.43
CA THR A 302 -0.55 -30.99 -17.13
C THR A 302 -1.59 -32.09 -17.33
N LYS A 303 -1.27 -33.33 -16.92
CA LYS A 303 -2.18 -34.50 -17.02
C LYS A 303 -2.86 -34.85 -15.69
N ARG A 304 -2.39 -34.26 -14.60
CA ARG A 304 -2.89 -34.41 -13.24
C ARG A 304 -2.96 -33.03 -12.60
N PRO A 305 -3.95 -32.74 -11.75
CA PRO A 305 -3.96 -31.50 -10.98
C PRO A 305 -2.65 -31.35 -10.19
N LEU A 306 -1.96 -30.23 -10.32
CA LEU A 306 -0.78 -29.91 -9.51
C LEU A 306 -1.21 -28.93 -8.42
N VAL A 307 -1.33 -29.41 -7.19
CA VAL A 307 -1.57 -28.57 -6.02
C VAL A 307 -0.23 -28.01 -5.56
N LEU A 308 0.01 -26.76 -5.92
CA LEU A 308 1.22 -26.02 -5.65
C LEU A 308 1.02 -25.11 -4.44
N GLN A 309 1.73 -25.41 -3.36
CA GLN A 309 1.82 -24.55 -2.18
C GLN A 309 3.11 -23.75 -2.24
N LEU A 310 3.00 -22.43 -2.20
CA LEU A 310 4.12 -21.52 -2.08
C LEU A 310 4.20 -21.07 -0.63
N ILE A 311 5.39 -21.19 -0.04
CA ILE A 311 5.66 -20.79 1.34
C ILE A 311 6.85 -19.85 1.35
N THR A 312 6.65 -18.66 1.91
CA THR A 312 7.72 -17.71 2.16
C THR A 312 8.62 -18.26 3.27
N SER A 313 9.91 -18.44 2.99
CA SER A 313 10.86 -18.99 3.97
C SER A 313 12.22 -18.32 3.84
N GLN A 314 12.79 -17.94 4.98
CA GLN A 314 14.16 -17.46 5.10
C GLN A 314 15.14 -18.61 4.82
N GLY A 315 16.08 -18.43 3.89
CA GLY A 315 17.14 -19.40 3.60
C GLY A 315 17.19 -19.89 2.14
N GLN A 316 17.82 -21.04 1.93
CA GLN A 316 17.99 -21.64 0.60
C GLN A 316 16.64 -22.10 0.04
N GLU A 317 16.37 -21.82 -1.23
CA GLU A 317 15.15 -22.29 -1.91
C GLU A 317 15.16 -23.82 -2.07
N TYR A 318 14.03 -24.46 -1.77
CA TYR A 318 13.84 -25.90 -2.02
C TYR A 318 12.37 -26.24 -2.20
N ALA A 319 12.11 -27.40 -2.80
CA ALA A 319 10.78 -27.97 -2.94
C ALA A 319 10.67 -29.34 -2.27
N ILE A 320 9.46 -29.68 -1.82
CA ILE A 320 9.10 -30.98 -1.25
C ILE A 320 7.85 -31.49 -1.95
N PHE A 321 7.87 -32.76 -2.34
CA PHE A 321 6.69 -33.44 -2.84
C PHE A 321 5.96 -34.17 -1.72
N GLY A 322 4.63 -34.17 -1.75
CA GLY A 322 3.80 -34.86 -0.76
C GLY A 322 4.08 -36.36 -0.69
N HIS A 323 4.42 -37.01 -1.80
CA HIS A 323 4.81 -38.43 -1.83
C HIS A 323 6.28 -38.68 -1.45
N LYS A 324 7.10 -37.63 -1.28
CA LYS A 324 8.52 -37.71 -0.88
C LYS A 324 8.85 -36.67 0.22
N PRO A 325 8.23 -36.76 1.40
CA PRO A 325 8.33 -35.71 2.43
C PRO A 325 9.74 -35.55 3.03
N GLN A 326 10.60 -36.58 2.92
CA GLN A 326 11.97 -36.54 3.45
C GLN A 326 13.01 -36.01 2.44
N GLN A 327 12.62 -35.82 1.18
CA GLN A 327 13.53 -35.39 0.12
C GLN A 327 13.33 -33.91 -0.20
N ARG A 328 14.39 -33.12 -0.09
CA ARG A 328 14.42 -31.71 -0.50
C ARG A 328 14.99 -31.59 -1.91
N PHE A 329 14.25 -30.98 -2.80
CA PHE A 329 14.65 -30.69 -4.18
C PHE A 329 15.16 -29.26 -4.26
N ILE A 330 16.47 -29.08 -4.36
CA ILE A 330 17.10 -27.76 -4.47
C ILE A 330 17.11 -27.27 -5.93
N ASN A 331 17.25 -28.21 -6.87
CA ASN A 331 17.27 -27.92 -8.29
C ASN A 331 15.87 -28.10 -8.91
N TYR A 332 15.33 -27.05 -9.51
CA TYR A 332 14.03 -27.07 -10.18
C TYR A 332 13.99 -27.98 -11.42
N ALA A 333 15.13 -28.33 -12.00
CA ALA A 333 15.20 -29.35 -13.05
C ALA A 333 14.78 -30.73 -12.50
N ASP A 334 15.19 -31.06 -11.27
CA ASP A 334 14.83 -32.32 -10.62
C ASP A 334 13.35 -32.32 -10.20
N VAL A 335 12.81 -31.16 -9.81
CA VAL A 335 11.37 -30.97 -9.57
C VAL A 335 10.57 -31.29 -10.83
N ARG A 336 10.99 -30.78 -11.99
CA ARG A 336 10.34 -31.07 -13.28
C ARG A 336 10.35 -32.57 -13.58
N VAL A 337 11.51 -33.21 -13.47
CA VAL A 337 11.68 -34.65 -13.73
C VAL A 337 10.81 -35.47 -12.79
N GLU A 338 10.71 -35.07 -11.52
CA GLU A 338 9.87 -35.75 -10.55
C GLU A 338 8.38 -35.62 -10.88
N ILE A 339 7.90 -34.45 -11.31
CA ILE A 339 6.50 -34.27 -11.76
C ILE A 339 6.20 -35.22 -12.92
N GLU A 340 7.12 -35.34 -13.88
CA GLU A 340 6.95 -36.25 -15.02
C GLU A 340 6.94 -37.71 -14.60
N ASN A 341 7.83 -38.11 -13.69
CA ASN A 341 7.93 -39.48 -13.17
C ASN A 341 6.68 -39.86 -12.38
N ASP A 342 6.22 -39.01 -11.46
CA ASP A 342 5.01 -39.25 -10.68
C ASP A 342 3.76 -39.29 -11.57
N THR A 343 3.72 -38.44 -12.60
CA THR A 343 2.65 -38.50 -13.62
C THR A 343 2.64 -39.83 -14.36
N LYS A 344 3.81 -40.31 -14.84
CA LYS A 344 3.94 -41.59 -15.56
C LYS A 344 3.62 -42.81 -14.69
N ALA A 345 3.87 -42.72 -13.38
CA ALA A 345 3.55 -43.79 -12.44
C ALA A 345 2.04 -44.04 -12.29
N VAL A 346 1.23 -42.98 -12.44
CA VAL A 346 -0.23 -43.03 -12.24
C VAL A 346 -0.99 -43.08 -13.56
N VAL A 347 -0.62 -42.23 -14.52
CA VAL A 347 -1.31 -42.10 -15.81
C VAL A 347 -0.66 -43.05 -16.81
N ARG A 348 -1.31 -44.21 -17.01
CA ARG A 348 -1.00 -45.12 -18.12
C ARG A 348 -1.28 -44.42 -19.46
N GLU A 349 -0.60 -44.85 -20.53
CA GLU A 349 -0.69 -44.21 -21.85
C GLU A 349 -2.13 -44.15 -22.42
N ASP A 350 -3.01 -45.07 -22.01
CA ASP A 350 -4.42 -45.20 -22.41
C ASP A 350 -5.40 -44.30 -21.62
N MET A 351 -5.02 -43.78 -20.45
CA MET A 351 -5.94 -43.06 -19.54
C MET A 351 -6.05 -41.56 -19.83
N GLY A 352 -5.06 -40.95 -20.49
CA GLY A 352 -5.05 -39.53 -20.86
C GLY A 352 -4.81 -38.54 -19.70
N VAL A 353 -5.65 -38.58 -18.64
CA VAL A 353 -5.55 -37.75 -17.42
C VAL A 353 -5.94 -38.54 -16.16
N SER A 354 -5.60 -38.01 -14.99
CA SER A 354 -6.10 -38.51 -13.70
C SER A 354 -6.49 -37.35 -12.79
N ASN A 355 -7.52 -37.54 -11.96
CA ASN A 355 -7.96 -36.58 -10.95
C ASN A 355 -7.11 -36.61 -9.67
N LEU A 356 -6.21 -37.59 -9.52
CA LEU A 356 -5.31 -37.67 -8.36
C LEU A 356 -4.28 -36.54 -8.42
N PRO A 357 -4.25 -35.63 -7.43
CA PRO A 357 -3.35 -34.49 -7.47
C PRO A 357 -1.89 -34.88 -7.23
N ILE A 358 -0.97 -34.04 -7.71
CA ILE A 358 0.43 -34.00 -7.28
C ILE A 358 0.53 -32.85 -6.28
N ASN A 359 0.96 -33.14 -5.06
CA ASN A 359 1.15 -32.12 -4.02
C ASN A 359 2.61 -31.67 -4.03
N LEU A 360 2.85 -30.39 -4.31
CA LEU A 360 4.18 -29.79 -4.37
C LEU A 360 4.22 -28.55 -3.49
N THR A 361 5.17 -28.50 -2.57
CA THR A 361 5.41 -27.32 -1.72
C THR A 361 6.76 -26.70 -2.08
N ILE A 362 6.78 -25.41 -2.40
CA ILE A 362 7.99 -24.63 -2.70
C ILE A 362 8.24 -23.62 -1.59
N TYR A 363 9.44 -23.65 -1.03
CA TYR A 363 9.92 -22.69 -0.05
C TYR A 363 10.87 -21.70 -0.73
N SER A 364 10.54 -20.41 -0.71
CA SER A 364 11.35 -19.35 -1.34
C SER A 364 11.13 -17.99 -0.69
N LEU A 365 12.14 -17.12 -0.72
CA LEU A 365 12.03 -15.71 -0.31
C LEU A 365 11.31 -14.83 -1.34
N HIS A 366 11.15 -15.33 -2.57
CA HIS A 366 10.61 -14.57 -3.70
C HIS A 366 9.15 -14.90 -4.02
N VAL A 367 8.51 -15.71 -3.17
CA VAL A 367 7.11 -16.12 -3.32
C VAL A 367 6.28 -15.67 -2.13
N VAL A 368 4.99 -15.43 -2.38
CA VAL A 368 4.00 -15.17 -1.33
C VAL A 368 3.34 -16.48 -0.90
N ASN A 369 2.92 -16.55 0.36
CA ASN A 369 2.14 -17.67 0.89
C ASN A 369 0.83 -17.84 0.10
N LEU A 370 0.76 -18.88 -0.74
CA LEU A 370 -0.35 -19.06 -1.68
C LEU A 370 -0.52 -20.53 -2.06
N THR A 371 -1.77 -20.96 -2.27
CA THR A 371 -2.08 -22.27 -2.88
C THR A 371 -2.68 -22.09 -4.26
N LEU A 372 -1.98 -22.60 -5.26
CA LEU A 372 -2.37 -22.63 -6.67
C LEU A 372 -2.67 -24.06 -7.08
N VAL A 373 -3.67 -24.27 -7.91
CA VAL A 373 -3.96 -25.57 -8.51
C VAL A 373 -3.84 -25.43 -10.02
N ASP A 374 -2.80 -26.03 -10.61
CA ASP A 374 -2.71 -26.15 -12.07
C ASP A 374 -3.60 -27.30 -12.53
N LEU A 375 -4.57 -27.01 -13.39
CA LEU A 375 -5.50 -28.00 -13.90
C LEU A 375 -5.14 -28.42 -15.34
N PRO A 376 -5.50 -29.65 -15.75
CA PRO A 376 -5.37 -30.05 -17.14
C PRO A 376 -6.00 -29.05 -18.11
N GLY A 377 -5.36 -28.85 -19.25
CA GLY A 377 -5.86 -27.91 -20.25
C GLY A 377 -7.11 -28.44 -20.95
N MET A 378 -8.13 -27.59 -21.09
CA MET A 378 -9.35 -27.95 -21.80
C MET A 378 -9.03 -28.28 -23.27
N VAL A 379 -9.68 -29.32 -23.79
CA VAL A 379 -9.55 -29.82 -25.16
C VAL A 379 -10.94 -30.03 -25.76
N LYS A 380 -11.11 -29.74 -27.05
CA LYS A 380 -12.40 -29.93 -27.74
C LYS A 380 -12.52 -31.27 -28.45
N VAL A 381 -11.39 -31.84 -28.86
CA VAL A 381 -11.32 -33.09 -29.61
C VAL A 381 -10.16 -33.92 -29.04
N PRO A 382 -10.35 -35.23 -28.80
CA PRO A 382 -9.26 -36.12 -28.42
C PRO A 382 -8.18 -36.17 -29.51
N SER A 383 -6.92 -35.99 -29.11
CA SER A 383 -5.78 -36.21 -30.01
C SER A 383 -5.47 -37.70 -30.18
N GLN A 384 -4.64 -38.05 -31.17
CA GLN A 384 -4.28 -39.44 -31.46
C GLN A 384 -3.65 -40.11 -30.23
N GLY A 385 -4.27 -41.20 -29.75
CA GLY A 385 -3.84 -41.93 -28.55
C GLY A 385 -4.52 -41.50 -27.24
N GLN A 386 -5.36 -40.46 -27.24
CA GLN A 386 -6.20 -40.12 -26.08
C GLN A 386 -7.53 -40.87 -26.09
N PRO A 387 -8.11 -41.18 -24.93
CA PRO A 387 -9.40 -41.84 -24.86
C PRO A 387 -10.53 -40.90 -25.36
N PRO A 388 -11.62 -41.45 -25.92
CA PRO A 388 -12.70 -40.64 -26.50
C PRO A 388 -13.44 -39.80 -25.46
N ASP A 389 -13.37 -40.17 -24.17
CA ASP A 389 -14.01 -39.47 -23.06
C ASP A 389 -13.11 -38.42 -22.38
N ILE A 390 -11.92 -38.13 -22.95
CA ILE A 390 -10.92 -37.23 -22.35
C ILE A 390 -11.46 -35.82 -22.10
N VAL A 391 -12.28 -35.30 -23.00
CA VAL A 391 -12.92 -33.97 -22.89
C VAL A 391 -13.72 -33.91 -21.60
N LYS A 392 -14.64 -34.87 -21.43
CA LYS A 392 -15.51 -34.95 -20.26
C LYS A 392 -14.71 -35.16 -18.98
N LYS A 393 -13.69 -36.02 -19.01
CA LYS A 393 -12.82 -36.25 -17.84
C LYS A 393 -12.12 -34.96 -17.38
N ILE A 394 -11.62 -34.16 -18.31
CA ILE A 394 -10.97 -32.89 -17.99
C ILE A 394 -11.99 -31.89 -17.42
N ASP A 395 -13.17 -31.79 -18.02
CA ASP A 395 -14.24 -30.93 -17.53
C ASP A 395 -14.69 -31.33 -16.11
N ASP A 396 -14.89 -32.64 -15.87
CA ASP A 396 -15.25 -33.18 -14.56
C ASP A 396 -14.18 -32.85 -13.50
N ILE A 397 -12.89 -33.00 -13.84
CA ILE A 397 -11.77 -32.60 -12.96
C ILE A 397 -11.84 -31.11 -12.66
N ILE A 398 -11.96 -30.25 -13.68
CA ILE A 398 -11.99 -28.79 -13.48
C ILE A 398 -13.17 -28.40 -12.59
N LEU A 399 -14.35 -28.94 -12.90
CA LEU A 399 -15.60 -28.69 -12.18
C LEU A 399 -15.50 -29.09 -10.70
N GLU A 400 -14.77 -30.16 -10.37
CA GLU A 400 -14.54 -30.56 -8.97
C GLU A 400 -13.89 -29.43 -8.15
N TYR A 401 -12.90 -28.73 -8.71
CA TYR A 401 -12.20 -27.64 -8.03
C TYR A 401 -13.02 -26.34 -8.05
N ILE A 402 -13.51 -25.92 -9.21
CA ILE A 402 -14.17 -24.62 -9.34
C ILE A 402 -15.59 -24.59 -8.75
N SER A 403 -16.20 -25.74 -8.47
CA SER A 403 -17.50 -25.80 -7.78
C SER A 403 -17.41 -25.39 -6.31
N ASN A 404 -16.21 -25.37 -5.72
CA ASN A 404 -16.02 -24.83 -4.38
C ASN A 404 -16.15 -23.30 -4.38
N GLU A 405 -17.06 -22.75 -3.57
CA GLU A 405 -17.31 -21.31 -3.48
C GLU A 405 -16.12 -20.52 -2.94
N SER A 406 -15.26 -21.15 -2.12
CA SER A 406 -14.03 -20.52 -1.60
C SER A 406 -12.89 -20.50 -2.63
N CYS A 407 -13.05 -21.19 -3.77
CA CYS A 407 -12.03 -21.26 -4.80
C CYS A 407 -12.09 -20.02 -5.72
N LEU A 408 -10.98 -19.31 -5.82
CA LEU A 408 -10.77 -18.29 -6.84
C LEU A 408 -10.43 -18.96 -8.17
N ILE A 409 -11.03 -18.47 -9.25
CA ILE A 409 -10.84 -19.00 -10.60
C ILE A 409 -9.93 -18.06 -11.37
N LEU A 410 -8.75 -18.53 -11.76
CA LEU A 410 -7.86 -17.82 -12.66
C LEU A 410 -8.12 -18.27 -14.10
N ALA A 411 -8.93 -17.50 -14.83
CA ALA A 411 -9.36 -17.83 -16.19
C ALA A 411 -8.34 -17.34 -17.22
N VAL A 412 -7.42 -18.23 -17.61
CA VAL A 412 -6.34 -17.95 -18.55
C VAL A 412 -6.81 -18.10 -20.00
N THR A 413 -6.80 -17.00 -20.74
CA THR A 413 -7.26 -16.91 -22.13
C THR A 413 -6.17 -16.33 -23.02
N LEU A 414 -6.08 -16.79 -24.26
CA LEU A 414 -5.21 -16.17 -25.27
C LEU A 414 -5.79 -14.82 -25.74
N ALA A 415 -4.95 -13.82 -25.91
CA ALA A 415 -5.39 -12.50 -26.36
C ALA A 415 -5.74 -12.44 -27.87
N ASN A 416 -5.29 -13.41 -28.65
CA ASN A 416 -5.50 -13.46 -30.10
C ASN A 416 -6.79 -14.18 -30.53
N ILE A 417 -7.63 -14.62 -29.59
CA ILE A 417 -8.95 -15.19 -29.85
C ILE A 417 -10.06 -14.25 -29.37
N ASP A 418 -11.27 -14.41 -29.89
CA ASP A 418 -12.42 -13.69 -29.36
C ASP A 418 -12.69 -14.13 -27.91
N ILE A 419 -12.60 -13.17 -26.98
CA ILE A 419 -12.75 -13.38 -25.54
C ILE A 419 -14.11 -14.00 -25.19
N LEU A 420 -15.16 -13.72 -25.98
CA LEU A 420 -16.50 -14.28 -25.76
C LEU A 420 -16.57 -15.78 -26.02
N THR A 421 -15.60 -16.30 -26.78
CA THR A 421 -15.48 -17.74 -27.09
C THR A 421 -14.48 -18.46 -26.19
N SER A 422 -13.96 -17.79 -25.16
CA SER A 422 -12.99 -18.37 -24.23
C SER A 422 -13.59 -19.53 -23.45
N ASP A 423 -13.06 -20.73 -23.68
CA ASP A 423 -13.45 -21.93 -22.93
C ASP A 423 -13.24 -21.74 -21.42
N ALA A 424 -12.21 -20.98 -21.02
CA ALA A 424 -11.91 -20.69 -19.61
C ALA A 424 -13.02 -19.86 -18.95
N LEU A 425 -13.49 -18.81 -19.64
CA LEU A 425 -14.53 -17.92 -19.11
C LEU A 425 -15.91 -18.57 -19.15
N VAL A 426 -16.20 -19.36 -20.20
CA VAL A 426 -17.43 -20.16 -20.28
C VAL A 426 -17.47 -21.15 -19.12
N MET A 427 -16.36 -21.85 -18.86
CA MET A 427 -16.27 -22.79 -17.74
C MET A 427 -16.41 -22.08 -16.39
N ALA A 428 -15.72 -20.95 -16.20
CA ALA A 428 -15.83 -20.16 -14.97
C ALA A 428 -17.28 -19.69 -14.72
N ARG A 429 -17.95 -19.14 -15.75
CA ARG A 429 -19.34 -18.66 -15.63
C ARG A 429 -20.35 -19.75 -15.29
N SER A 430 -20.06 -21.02 -15.61
CA SER A 430 -20.93 -22.13 -15.20
C SER A 430 -21.01 -22.31 -13.67
N ARG A 431 -20.00 -21.86 -12.93
CA ARG A 431 -19.91 -21.95 -11.45
C ARG A 431 -19.76 -20.59 -10.75
N ASP A 432 -19.51 -19.53 -11.49
CA ASP A 432 -19.46 -18.14 -11.03
C ASP A 432 -20.16 -17.22 -12.05
N PRO A 433 -21.51 -17.27 -12.16
CA PRO A 433 -22.25 -16.54 -13.19
C PRO A 433 -22.07 -15.01 -13.13
N MET A 434 -21.82 -14.47 -11.93
CA MET A 434 -21.61 -13.04 -11.70
C MET A 434 -20.14 -12.62 -11.79
N GLY A 435 -19.20 -13.56 -11.93
CA GLY A 435 -17.77 -13.26 -12.04
C GLY A 435 -17.15 -12.67 -10.76
N LYS A 436 -17.66 -13.01 -9.57
CA LYS A 436 -17.23 -12.44 -8.27
C LYS A 436 -15.89 -12.99 -7.80
N ARG A 437 -15.60 -14.23 -8.16
CA ARG A 437 -14.40 -14.98 -7.75
C ARG A 437 -13.55 -15.41 -8.93
N THR A 438 -13.84 -14.88 -10.11
CA THR A 438 -13.09 -15.12 -11.34
C THR A 438 -12.19 -13.92 -11.66
N ILE A 439 -10.91 -14.19 -11.92
CA ILE A 439 -9.91 -13.23 -12.39
C ILE A 439 -9.57 -13.59 -13.84
N GLY A 440 -9.71 -12.65 -14.76
CA GLY A 440 -9.36 -12.85 -16.15
C GLY A 440 -7.87 -12.65 -16.39
N VAL A 441 -7.20 -13.58 -17.07
CA VAL A 441 -5.79 -13.43 -17.48
C VAL A 441 -5.70 -13.53 -18.99
N LEU A 442 -5.23 -12.47 -19.64
CA LEU A 442 -4.95 -12.44 -21.08
C LEU A 442 -3.47 -12.69 -21.32
N THR A 443 -3.16 -13.77 -22.03
CA THR A 443 -1.78 -14.12 -22.39
C THR A 443 -1.51 -13.88 -23.87
N LYS A 444 -0.23 -13.79 -24.24
CA LYS A 444 0.22 -13.62 -25.63
C LYS A 444 -0.36 -12.38 -26.32
N ILE A 445 -0.43 -11.27 -25.58
CA ILE A 445 -0.90 -9.97 -26.10
C ILE A 445 0.01 -9.49 -27.23
N ASP A 446 1.29 -9.84 -27.19
CA ASP A 446 2.29 -9.61 -28.24
C ASP A 446 1.99 -10.32 -29.57
N MET A 447 1.14 -11.35 -29.56
CA MET A 447 0.76 -12.12 -30.76
C MET A 447 -0.57 -11.67 -31.37
N MET A 448 -1.14 -10.55 -30.91
CA MET A 448 -2.36 -10.01 -31.51
C MET A 448 -2.11 -9.51 -32.93
N GLY A 449 -3.06 -9.76 -33.82
CA GLY A 449 -2.97 -9.33 -35.22
C GLY A 449 -2.97 -7.81 -35.35
N LYS A 450 -2.26 -7.28 -36.36
CA LYS A 450 -2.22 -5.84 -36.64
C LYS A 450 -3.64 -5.27 -36.74
N GLY A 451 -3.91 -4.20 -35.99
CA GLY A 451 -5.23 -3.54 -35.94
C GLY A 451 -6.20 -4.08 -34.88
N HIS A 452 -5.81 -5.09 -34.10
CA HIS A 452 -6.58 -5.58 -32.95
C HIS A 452 -5.84 -5.24 -31.66
N ASN A 453 -6.58 -4.87 -30.60
CA ASN A 453 -6.01 -4.64 -29.28
C ASN A 453 -6.88 -5.27 -28.17
N ALA A 454 -6.27 -5.50 -27.01
CA ALA A 454 -6.93 -6.06 -25.84
C ALA A 454 -7.53 -4.98 -24.93
N ARG A 455 -7.56 -3.70 -25.36
CA ARG A 455 -7.84 -2.55 -24.49
C ARG A 455 -9.19 -2.65 -23.81
N ASP A 456 -10.25 -2.91 -24.58
CA ASP A 456 -11.61 -2.94 -24.01
C ASP A 456 -11.84 -4.17 -23.12
N VAL A 457 -11.09 -5.25 -23.32
CA VAL A 457 -11.12 -6.41 -22.42
C VAL A 457 -10.38 -6.09 -21.11
N LEU A 458 -9.19 -5.48 -21.19
CA LEU A 458 -8.41 -5.07 -20.01
C LEU A 458 -9.10 -3.97 -19.20
N LEU A 459 -9.82 -3.07 -19.86
CA LEU A 459 -10.68 -2.06 -19.22
C LEU A 459 -12.02 -2.64 -18.71
N ASN A 460 -12.19 -3.97 -18.74
CA ASN A 460 -13.36 -4.68 -18.21
C ASN A 460 -14.69 -4.27 -18.88
N LYS A 461 -14.67 -3.88 -20.16
CA LYS A 461 -15.86 -3.40 -20.91
C LYS A 461 -16.56 -4.48 -21.72
N VAL A 462 -15.82 -5.48 -22.21
CA VAL A 462 -16.37 -6.55 -23.08
C VAL A 462 -16.97 -7.68 -22.25
N VAL A 463 -16.16 -8.25 -21.36
CA VAL A 463 -16.59 -9.22 -20.34
C VAL A 463 -16.36 -8.54 -19.01
N VAL A 464 -17.41 -8.40 -18.21
CA VAL A 464 -17.31 -7.79 -16.88
C VAL A 464 -17.02 -8.88 -15.85
N LEU A 465 -15.90 -8.75 -15.14
CA LEU A 465 -15.54 -9.52 -13.95
C LEU A 465 -15.34 -8.54 -12.78
N GLU A 466 -15.78 -8.91 -11.57
CA GLU A 466 -15.64 -8.03 -10.39
C GLU A 466 -14.17 -7.76 -10.05
N ARG A 467 -13.28 -8.73 -10.36
CA ARG A 467 -11.84 -8.64 -10.14
C ARG A 467 -11.05 -8.22 -11.39
N GLY A 468 -11.75 -7.91 -12.48
CA GLY A 468 -11.16 -7.41 -13.72
C GLY A 468 -10.27 -8.41 -14.47
N PHE A 469 -9.45 -7.84 -15.37
CA PHE A 469 -8.55 -8.57 -16.25
C PHE A 469 -7.10 -8.10 -16.08
N ILE A 470 -6.16 -9.03 -16.21
CA ILE A 470 -4.73 -8.78 -16.17
C ILE A 470 -4.12 -9.27 -17.49
N GLY A 471 -3.36 -8.40 -18.14
CA GLY A 471 -2.60 -8.74 -19.33
C GLY A 471 -1.19 -9.21 -18.99
N VAL A 472 -0.76 -10.33 -19.58
CA VAL A 472 0.55 -10.92 -19.32
C VAL A 472 1.23 -11.26 -20.65
N VAL A 473 2.42 -10.69 -20.85
CA VAL A 473 3.35 -11.11 -21.89
C VAL A 473 4.24 -12.19 -21.30
N LEU A 474 4.15 -13.40 -21.85
CA LEU A 474 4.92 -14.55 -21.38
C LEU A 474 6.23 -14.62 -22.17
N ARG A 475 7.30 -15.14 -21.55
CA ARG A 475 8.57 -15.37 -22.25
C ARG A 475 8.32 -16.26 -23.47
N GLY A 476 8.55 -15.70 -24.66
CA GLY A 476 8.25 -16.38 -25.92
C GLY A 476 9.12 -17.63 -26.09
N GLN A 477 8.51 -18.70 -26.62
CA GLN A 477 9.26 -19.74 -27.33
C GLN A 477 9.58 -19.23 -28.73
N ARG A 478 10.43 -18.18 -28.84
CA ARG A 478 11.09 -17.90 -30.11
C ARG A 478 12.31 -18.81 -30.16
N LEU A 479 12.18 -19.90 -30.92
CA LEU A 479 13.34 -20.58 -31.46
C LEU A 479 13.94 -19.60 -32.47
N ASP A 480 15.22 -19.27 -32.29
CA ASP A 480 15.98 -18.68 -33.38
C ASP A 480 16.09 -19.67 -34.56
N GLU A 481 16.65 -19.23 -35.68
CA GLU A 481 16.88 -20.01 -36.91
C GLU A 481 17.69 -21.31 -36.68
N TYR A 482 18.27 -21.47 -35.49
CA TYR A 482 19.10 -22.59 -35.05
C TYR A 482 18.50 -23.38 -33.87
N GLY A 483 17.26 -23.10 -33.46
CA GLY A 483 16.56 -23.87 -32.43
C GLY A 483 16.93 -23.55 -30.97
N ARG A 484 17.48 -22.36 -30.67
CA ARG A 484 17.81 -21.93 -29.30
C ARG A 484 16.79 -20.93 -28.75
N VAL A 485 16.55 -20.99 -27.44
CA VAL A 485 15.62 -20.10 -26.72
C VAL A 485 16.30 -18.76 -26.46
N SER A 486 15.84 -17.68 -27.10
CA SER A 486 16.33 -16.34 -26.83
C SER A 486 15.72 -15.78 -25.53
N LYS A 487 16.59 -15.37 -24.61
CA LYS A 487 16.23 -14.56 -23.44
C LYS A 487 16.33 -13.09 -23.84
N GLU A 488 15.19 -12.43 -24.04
CA GLU A 488 14.97 -10.99 -23.77
C GLU A 488 13.64 -10.55 -24.39
N LEU A 489 12.83 -9.80 -23.62
CA LEU A 489 12.15 -8.63 -24.17
C LEU A 489 11.78 -7.65 -23.05
N ASP A 490 12.19 -6.40 -23.27
CA ASP A 490 11.88 -5.20 -22.48
C ASP A 490 10.39 -4.84 -22.50
N ILE A 491 9.89 -4.38 -21.34
CA ILE A 491 8.49 -4.08 -21.05
C ILE A 491 7.94 -2.72 -21.55
N PRO A 492 8.66 -1.71 -22.10
CA PRO A 492 8.02 -0.41 -22.36
C PRO A 492 7.15 -0.25 -23.62
N THR A 493 6.99 -1.24 -24.51
CA THR A 493 6.37 -0.99 -25.84
C THR A 493 4.98 -1.59 -26.08
N ALA A 494 4.34 -2.21 -25.09
CA ALA A 494 3.04 -2.87 -25.29
C ALA A 494 1.81 -1.97 -25.05
N LEU A 495 1.98 -0.68 -24.71
CA LEU A 495 0.87 0.24 -24.41
C LEU A 495 0.61 1.32 -25.49
N GLU A 496 1.31 1.30 -26.62
CA GLU A 496 1.16 2.34 -27.67
C GLU A 496 0.43 1.92 -28.96
N TYR A 497 -0.32 0.81 -28.98
CA TYR A 497 -1.18 0.48 -30.13
C TYR A 497 -2.58 -0.01 -29.76
#